data_AF-A0A2V7VZ64-F1
#
_entry.id   AF-A0A2V7VZ64-F1
#
_cell.length_a   1.000
_cell.length_b   1.000
_cell.length_c   1.000
_cell.angle_alpha   90.00
_cell.angle_beta   90.00
_cell.angle_gamma   90.00
#
_symmetry.space_group_name_H-M   'P 1'
#
loop_
_entity.id
_entity.type
_entity.pdbx_description
1 polymer ?
#
loop_
_entity_poly.entity_id
_entity_poly.type
_entity_poly.pdbx_seq_one_letter_code
_entity_poly.pdbx_strand_id
1 'polypeptide(L)'
;MASALAERLEKIKELGGISGRDVAQLLDTTPETVSRWSTGRIDPHRERLQRLLELEFFLTELAEFYSPEEAKLWLFSPHKLLGGETAAARIQAGKTQDVFALLDQLRSGAYV
;
A
#
# COMPACT_ATOMS: atom_id res chain seq x y z
N MET A 1 -4.96 -9.19 22.60
CA MET A 1 -5.82 -8.83 21.45
C MET A 1 -5.04 -7.85 20.62
N ALA A 2 -4.87 -8.11 19.32
CA ALA A 2 -4.25 -7.14 18.42
C ALA A 2 -5.19 -5.92 18.30
N SER A 3 -4.64 -4.72 18.14
CA SER A 3 -5.48 -3.56 17.83
C SER A 3 -6.01 -3.70 16.40
N ALA A 4 -7.18 -3.11 16.11
CA ALA A 4 -7.71 -3.09 14.75
C ALA A 4 -6.71 -2.50 13.74
N LEU A 5 -5.85 -1.58 14.18
CA LEU A 5 -4.77 -1.02 13.38
C LEU A 5 -3.65 -2.05 13.10
N ALA A 6 -3.28 -2.85 14.10
CA ALA A 6 -2.28 -3.89 13.95
C ALA A 6 -2.74 -4.96 12.95
N GLU A 7 -4.01 -5.37 13.00
CA GLU A 7 -4.59 -6.31 12.04
C GLU A 7 -4.55 -5.77 10.61
N ARG A 8 -4.86 -4.47 10.42
CA ARG A 8 -4.75 -3.82 9.10
C ARG A 8 -3.31 -3.75 8.60
N LEU A 9 -2.34 -3.44 9.47
CA LEU A 9 -0.92 -3.42 9.12
C LEU A 9 -0.42 -4.81 8.71
N GLU A 10 -0.84 -5.86 9.40
CA GLU A 10 -0.51 -7.23 9.01
C GLU A 10 -1.15 -7.59 7.67
N LYS A 11 -2.43 -7.29 7.47
CA LYS A 11 -3.10 -7.50 6.19
C LYS A 11 -2.41 -6.77 5.02
N ILE A 12 -1.96 -5.53 5.22
CA ILE A 12 -1.17 -4.77 4.22
C ILE A 12 0.12 -5.53 3.87
N LYS A 13 0.85 -6.03 4.88
CA LYS A 13 2.09 -6.78 4.66
C LYS A 13 1.83 -8.09 3.91
N GLU A 14 0.77 -8.80 4.28
CA GLU A 14 0.38 -10.07 3.66
C GLU A 14 -0.04 -9.87 2.20
N LEU A 15 -0.93 -8.91 1.91
CA LEU A 15 -1.41 -8.66 0.54
C LEU A 15 -0.31 -8.11 -0.37
N GLY A 16 0.55 -7.23 0.15
CA GLY A 16 1.61 -6.61 -0.64
C GLY A 16 2.90 -7.41 -0.72
N GLY A 17 3.04 -8.51 0.03
CA GLY A 17 4.33 -9.21 0.18
C GLY A 17 5.44 -8.31 0.73
N ILE A 18 5.07 -7.25 1.44
CA ILE A 18 5.96 -6.16 1.85
C ILE A 18 6.31 -6.21 3.33
N SER A 19 7.49 -5.70 3.68
CA SER A 19 7.95 -5.62 5.06
C SER A 19 7.40 -4.38 5.78
N GLY A 20 7.49 -4.35 7.11
CA GLY A 20 7.16 -3.14 7.87
C GLY A 20 8.01 -1.90 7.49
N ARG A 21 9.22 -2.12 6.96
CA ARG A 21 10.06 -1.05 6.41
C ARG A 21 9.48 -0.48 5.12
N ASP A 22 9.01 -1.36 4.24
CA ASP A 22 8.38 -0.96 2.98
C ASP A 22 7.06 -0.21 3.25
N VAL A 23 6.26 -0.68 4.22
CA VAL A 23 5.05 0.04 4.68
C VAL A 23 5.42 1.43 5.21
N ALA A 24 6.50 1.54 6.00
CA ALA A 24 6.97 2.83 6.48
C ALA A 24 7.37 3.76 5.33
N GLN A 25 8.05 3.24 4.30
CA GLN A 25 8.40 4.00 3.11
C GLN A 25 7.16 4.49 2.34
N LEU A 26 6.19 3.59 2.07
CA LEU A 26 4.96 3.92 1.35
C LEU A 26 4.12 4.96 2.09
N LEU A 27 4.06 4.85 3.42
CA LEU A 27 3.34 5.78 4.27
C LEU A 27 4.19 6.98 4.70
N ASP A 28 5.37 7.19 4.11
CA ASP A 28 6.30 8.31 4.39
C ASP A 28 6.52 8.51 5.91
N THR A 29 6.82 7.43 6.62
CA THR A 29 7.06 7.41 8.06
C THR A 29 8.27 6.54 8.38
N THR A 30 8.55 6.31 9.66
CA THR A 30 9.67 5.46 10.09
C THR A 30 9.22 4.05 10.43
N PRO A 31 10.07 3.01 10.25
CA PRO A 31 9.76 1.65 10.68
C PRO A 31 9.44 1.56 12.19
N GLU A 32 10.06 2.42 12.99
CA GLU A 32 9.83 2.49 14.43
C GLU A 32 8.41 3.02 14.74
N THR A 33 7.95 4.03 14.00
CA THR A 33 6.56 4.53 14.10
C THR A 33 5.56 3.44 13.74
N VAL A 34 5.80 2.69 12.66
CA VAL A 34 4.94 1.55 12.26
C VAL A 34 4.94 0.46 13.33
N SER A 35 6.09 0.17 13.95
CA SER A 35 6.17 -0.78 15.07
C SER A 35 5.38 -0.31 16.30
N ARG A 36 5.38 1.00 16.60
CA ARG A 36 4.56 1.55 17.69
C ARG A 36 3.06 1.48 17.38
N TRP A 37 2.67 1.63 16.12
CA TRP A 37 1.29 1.41 15.66
C TRP A 37 0.87 -0.05 15.79
N SER A 38 1.69 -1.00 15.34
CA SER A 38 1.37 -2.43 15.41
C SER A 38 1.29 -2.96 16.85
N THR A 39 2.01 -2.32 17.78
CA THR A 39 1.95 -2.65 19.21
C THR A 39 0.87 -1.88 19.99
N GLY A 40 0.13 -0.99 19.32
CA GLY A 40 -0.89 -0.15 19.96
C GLY A 40 -0.33 0.85 20.98
N ARG A 41 0.96 1.16 20.93
CA ARG A 41 1.60 2.12 21.83
C ARG A 41 1.25 3.57 21.49
N ILE A 42 1.04 3.85 20.20
CA ILE A 42 0.58 5.14 19.69
C ILE A 42 -0.39 4.89 18.54
N ASP A 43 -1.32 5.83 18.33
CA ASP A 43 -2.17 5.84 17.15
C ASP A 43 -1.63 6.79 16.08
N PRO A 44 -1.81 6.48 14.78
CA PRO A 44 -1.48 7.38 13.69
C PRO A 44 -2.37 8.63 13.72
N HIS A 45 -1.81 9.78 13.34
CA HIS A 45 -2.61 10.96 13.05
C HIS A 45 -3.54 10.70 11.86
N ARG A 46 -4.64 11.47 11.78
CA ARG A 46 -5.72 11.32 10.80
C ARG A 46 -5.21 11.15 9.36
N GLU A 47 -4.23 11.94 8.93
CA GLU A 47 -3.68 11.85 7.57
C GLU A 47 -2.94 10.55 7.30
N ARG A 48 -2.14 10.07 8.26
CA ARG A 48 -1.43 8.78 8.14
C ARG A 48 -2.38 7.60 8.20
N LEU A 49 -3.42 7.69 9.03
CA LEU A 49 -4.49 6.70 9.07
C LEU A 49 -5.21 6.62 7.72
N GLN A 50 -5.56 7.75 7.13
CA GLN A 50 -6.18 7.78 5.80
C GLN A 50 -5.29 7.13 4.74
N ARG A 51 -4.00 7.49 4.67
CA ARG A 51 -3.05 6.88 3.73
C ARG A 51 -2.90 5.37 3.95
N LEU A 52 -2.93 4.91 5.19
CA LEU A 52 -2.89 3.48 5.53
C LEU A 52 -4.13 2.76 5.00
N LEU A 53 -5.32 3.33 5.19
CA LEU A 53 -6.57 2.75 4.70
C LEU A 53 -6.65 2.75 3.17
N GLU A 54 -6.18 3.81 2.53
CA GLU A 54 -6.05 3.88 1.06
C GLU A 54 -5.10 2.80 0.54
N LEU A 55 -3.96 2.59 1.21
CA LEU A 55 -3.01 1.53 0.85
C LEU A 55 -3.62 0.14 1.06
N GLU A 56 -4.32 -0.11 2.16
CA GLU A 56 -5.01 -1.39 2.40
C GLU A 56 -6.04 -1.68 1.32
N PHE A 57 -6.85 -0.68 0.97
CA PHE A 57 -7.85 -0.81 -0.09
C PHE A 57 -7.18 -1.11 -1.43
N PHE A 58 -6.16 -0.33 -1.80
CA PHE A 58 -5.39 -0.53 -3.00
C PHE A 58 -4.80 -1.95 -3.11
N LEU A 59 -4.16 -2.45 -2.05
CA LEU A 59 -3.57 -3.80 -2.05
C LEU A 59 -4.62 -4.91 -2.07
N THR A 60 -5.79 -4.68 -1.47
CA THR A 60 -6.91 -5.63 -1.55
C THR A 60 -7.37 -5.76 -3.00
N GLU A 61 -7.53 -4.64 -3.69
CA GLU A 61 -7.93 -4.62 -5.09
C GLU A 61 -6.83 -5.19 -6.01
N LEU A 62 -5.55 -4.98 -5.69
CA LEU A 62 -4.42 -5.53 -6.46
C LEU A 62 -4.29 -7.05 -6.30
N ALA A 63 -4.63 -7.58 -5.12
CA ALA A 63 -4.56 -9.01 -4.80
C ALA A 63 -5.56 -9.87 -5.59
N GLU A 64 -6.56 -9.26 -6.24
CA GLU A 64 -7.43 -9.97 -7.18
C GLU A 64 -6.68 -10.40 -8.47
N PHE A 65 -5.54 -9.78 -8.77
CA PHE A 65 -4.77 -10.01 -10.00
C PHE A 65 -3.40 -10.63 -9.75
N TYR A 66 -2.81 -10.38 -8.58
CA TYR A 66 -1.42 -10.69 -8.30
C TYR A 66 -1.28 -11.39 -6.94
N SER A 67 -0.40 -12.38 -6.89
CA SER A 67 0.09 -12.91 -5.60
C SER A 67 0.86 -11.84 -4.82
N PRO A 68 1.06 -11.99 -3.50
CA PRO A 68 1.83 -11.03 -2.71
C PRO A 68 3.24 -10.73 -3.26
N GLU A 69 3.92 -11.73 -3.80
CA GLU A 69 5.25 -11.57 -4.38
C GLU A 69 5.21 -10.74 -5.67
N GLU A 70 4.20 -10.97 -6.51
CA GLU A 70 3.96 -10.19 -7.73
C GLU A 70 3.47 -8.77 -7.42
N ALA A 71 2.62 -8.60 -6.40
CA ALA A 71 2.15 -7.31 -5.93
C ALA A 71 3.33 -6.44 -5.46
N LYS A 72 4.29 -7.02 -4.73
CA LYS A 72 5.54 -6.35 -4.37
C LYS A 72 6.28 -5.88 -5.61
N LEU A 73 6.53 -6.77 -6.56
CA LEU A 73 7.24 -6.40 -7.79
C LEU A 73 6.49 -5.31 -8.55
N TRP A 74 5.16 -5.39 -8.64
CA TRP A 74 4.31 -4.41 -9.28
C TRP A 74 4.40 -3.03 -8.62
N LEU A 75 4.38 -2.96 -7.28
CA LEU A 75 4.49 -1.71 -6.53
C LEU A 75 5.80 -0.97 -6.82
N PHE A 76 6.91 -1.71 -6.90
CA PHE A 76 8.24 -1.15 -7.05
C PHE A 76 8.75 -1.13 -8.50
N SER A 77 7.96 -1.63 -9.46
CA SER A 77 8.29 -1.59 -10.88
C SER A 77 7.88 -0.25 -11.51
N PRO A 78 8.68 0.27 -12.47
CA PRO A 78 8.30 1.42 -13.29
C PRO A 78 7.06 1.13 -14.14
N HIS A 79 6.10 2.05 -14.16
CA HIS A 79 4.91 1.95 -15.02
C HIS A 79 4.91 3.00 -16.11
N LYS A 80 4.71 2.58 -17.37
CA LYS A 80 4.65 3.51 -18.52
C LYS A 80 3.56 4.57 -18.36
N LEU A 81 2.41 4.16 -17.81
CA LEU A 81 1.25 5.04 -17.57
C LEU A 81 1.49 6.04 -16.43
N LEU A 82 2.50 5.79 -15.58
CA LEU A 82 2.95 6.73 -14.54
C LEU A 82 4.18 7.54 -14.99
N GLY A 83 4.46 7.60 -16.29
CA GLY A 83 5.62 8.31 -16.83
C GLY A 83 6.96 7.68 -16.46
N GLY A 84 6.99 6.38 -16.18
CA GLY A 84 8.19 5.66 -15.74
C GLY A 84 8.43 5.71 -14.23
N GLU A 85 7.54 6.33 -13.45
CA GLU A 85 7.57 6.22 -11.98
C GLU A 85 6.97 4.90 -11.49
N THR A 86 7.31 4.54 -10.25
CA THR A 86 6.75 3.36 -9.58
C THR A 86 5.45 3.74 -8.86
N ALA A 87 4.56 2.75 -8.67
CA ALA A 87 3.35 2.96 -7.87
C ALA A 87 3.69 3.33 -6.42
N ALA A 88 4.74 2.72 -5.85
CA ALA A 88 5.25 3.06 -4.53
C ALA A 88 5.65 4.54 -4.41
N ALA A 89 6.33 5.10 -5.42
CA ALA A 89 6.71 6.51 -5.43
C ALA A 89 5.49 7.44 -5.47
N ARG A 90 4.46 7.10 -6.27
CA ARG A 90 3.20 7.86 -6.33
C ARG A 90 2.44 7.83 -5.02
N ILE A 91 2.33 6.66 -4.38
CA ILE A 91 1.71 6.50 -3.06
C ILE A 91 2.44 7.34 -2.02
N GLN A 92 3.78 7.25 -1.98
CA GLN A 92 4.60 8.04 -1.06
C GLN A 92 4.40 9.55 -1.25
N ALA A 93 4.30 10.01 -2.51
CA ALA A 93 4.05 11.41 -2.86
C ALA A 93 2.60 11.87 -2.59
N GLY A 94 1.72 11.01 -2.06
CA GLY A 94 0.31 11.31 -1.83
C GLY A 94 -0.52 11.40 -3.12
N LYS A 95 0.02 10.93 -4.25
CA LYS A 95 -0.65 10.88 -5.55
C LYS A 95 -1.35 9.53 -5.76
N THR A 96 -1.99 9.01 -4.73
CA THR A 96 -2.60 7.67 -4.74
C THR A 96 -3.64 7.51 -5.85
N GLN A 97 -4.34 8.59 -6.21
CA GLN A 97 -5.34 8.62 -7.29
C GLN A 97 -4.76 8.18 -8.64
N ASP A 98 -3.50 8.54 -8.95
CA ASP A 98 -2.84 8.11 -10.20
C ASP A 98 -2.69 6.59 -10.25
N VAL A 99 -2.46 5.96 -9.10
CA VAL A 99 -2.27 4.50 -8.99
C VAL A 99 -3.62 3.77 -9.02
N PHE A 100 -4.66 4.36 -8.42
CA PHE A 100 -6.03 3.83 -8.55
C PHE A 100 -6.52 3.86 -10.00
N ALA A 101 -6.28 4.96 -10.72
CA ALA A 101 -6.64 5.04 -12.14
C ALA A 101 -5.91 3.97 -13.00
N LEU A 102 -4.66 3.66 -12.66
CA LEU A 102 -3.91 2.58 -13.29
C LEU A 102 -4.54 1.20 -13.01
N LEU A 103 -4.98 0.96 -11.77
CA LEU A 103 -5.65 -0.28 -11.38
C LEU A 103 -7.01 -0.45 -12.06
N ASP A 104 -7.78 0.63 -12.19
CA ASP A 104 -9.06 0.62 -12.90
C ASP A 104 -8.86 0.29 -14.39
N GLN A 105 -7.79 0.79 -15.02
CA GLN A 105 -7.45 0.40 -16.39
C GLN A 105 -7.11 -1.09 -16.50
N LEU A 106 -6.35 -1.64 -15.55
CA LEU A 106 -6.05 -3.06 -15.49
C LEU A 106 -7.33 -3.90 -15.39
N ARG A 107 -8.25 -3.51 -14.51
CA ARG A 107 -9.58 -4.14 -14.37
C ARG A 107 -10.37 -4.10 -15.68
N SER A 108 -10.44 -2.92 -16.31
CA SER A 108 -11.18 -2.73 -17.55
C SER A 108 -10.62 -3.56 -18.70
N GLY A 109 -9.30 -3.74 -18.79
CA GLY A 109 -8.64 -4.54 -19.81
C GLY A 109 -8.72 -6.05 -19.56
N ALA A 110 -8.89 -6.48 -18.30
CA ALA A 110 -9.08 -7.88 -17.94
C ALA A 110 -10.51 -8.40 -18.18
N TYR A 111 -11.50 -7.50 -18.23
CA TYR A 111 -12.92 -7.82 -18.39
C TYR A 111 -13.45 -7.70 -19.84
N VAL A 112 -12.56 -7.58 -20.85
CA VAL A 112 -12.93 -7.50 -22.28
C VAL A 112 -12.90 -8.86 -22.96
#